data_AF-A0A5S3XPC0-F1
#
_entry.id   AF-A0A5S3XPC0-F1
#
_cell.length_a   1.000
_cell.length_b   1.000
_cell.length_c   1.000
_cell.angle_alpha   90.00
_cell.angle_beta   90.00
_cell.angle_gamma   90.00
#
_symmetry.space_group_name_H-M   'P 1'
#
loop_
_entity.id
_entity.type
_entity.pdbx_description
1 polymer ?
#
loop_
_entity_poly.entity_id
_entity_poly.type
_entity_poly.pdbx_seq_one_letter_code
_entity_poly.pdbx_strand_id
1 'polypeptide(L)'
;MGQDWPGIQSIIGVERTRTKGQKISIDTDYYLSSSRDNTFISRAIRQHWILDVVFKEDGCQIHEALSAQHMALFRRVVRNMVKQHTKSNGSIRSKLVAASFDDDFRAELLFWLTGINKVCSRPVPCFSFGFYK
;
A
#
# COMPACT_ATOMS: atom_id res chain seq x y z
N MET A 1 -12.17 -27.67 14.19
CA MET A 1 -11.32 -26.49 14.38
C MET A 1 -12.06 -25.27 13.85
N GLY A 2 -12.48 -24.36 14.76
CA GLY A 2 -12.85 -22.96 14.54
C GLY A 2 -14.10 -22.65 13.69
N GLN A 3 -15.25 -22.45 14.34
CA GLN A 3 -16.48 -21.96 13.71
C GLN A 3 -16.43 -20.46 13.38
N ASP A 4 -15.40 -19.74 13.85
CA ASP A 4 -15.31 -18.28 13.80
C ASP A 4 -14.66 -17.72 12.52
N TRP A 5 -13.94 -18.54 11.74
CA TRP A 5 -13.19 -18.06 10.55
C TRP A 5 -13.21 -19.06 9.38
N PRO A 6 -14.37 -19.28 8.72
CA PRO A 6 -14.55 -20.34 7.71
C PRO A 6 -13.74 -20.16 6.40
N GLY A 7 -12.95 -19.09 6.27
CA GLY A 7 -12.19 -18.77 5.06
C GLY A 7 -10.67 -18.84 5.20
N ILE A 8 -10.10 -19.08 6.39
CA ILE A 8 -8.64 -19.05 6.57
C ILE A 8 -8.01 -20.33 5.99
N GLN A 9 -6.98 -20.14 5.16
CA GLN A 9 -6.27 -21.24 4.51
C GLN A 9 -4.79 -21.36 4.90
N SER A 10 -4.19 -20.28 5.43
CA SER A 10 -2.79 -20.26 5.87
C SER A 10 -2.50 -19.18 6.92
N ILE A 11 -1.46 -19.43 7.71
CA ILE A 11 -0.79 -18.45 8.57
C ILE A 11 0.55 -18.13 7.91
N ILE A 12 0.89 -16.84 7.81
CA ILE A 12 2.12 -16.36 7.16
C ILE A 12 2.96 -15.64 8.20
N GLY A 13 4.22 -16.05 8.38
CA GLY A 13 5.23 -15.29 9.12
C GLY A 13 6.05 -14.42 8.16
N VAL A 14 6.18 -13.12 8.45
CA VAL A 14 7.06 -12.20 7.73
C VAL A 14 8.15 -11.72 8.66
N GLU A 15 9.36 -12.21 8.43
CA GLU A 15 10.56 -11.75 9.12
C GLU A 15 11.16 -10.55 8.39
N ARG A 16 11.52 -9.52 9.16
CA ARG A 16 12.16 -8.31 8.66
C ARG A 16 13.46 -8.09 9.41
N THR A 17 14.55 -8.24 8.69
CA THR A 17 15.88 -7.93 9.21
C THR A 17 16.24 -6.50 8.84
N ARG A 18 16.55 -5.69 9.85
CA ARG A 18 17.06 -4.34 9.66
C ARG A 18 18.45 -4.23 10.28
N THR A 19 19.41 -3.78 9.48
CA THR A 19 20.76 -3.46 9.94
C THR A 19 20.88 -1.96 10.11
N LYS A 20 21.22 -1.50 11.31
CA LYS A 20 21.52 -0.08 11.59
C LYS A 20 22.90 -0.01 12.24
N GLY A 21 23.91 0.35 11.45
CA GLY A 21 25.31 0.28 11.88
C GLY A 21 25.71 -1.16 12.19
N GLN A 22 26.19 -1.41 13.41
CA GLN A 22 26.58 -2.74 13.88
C GLN A 22 25.44 -3.55 14.53
N LYS A 23 24.25 -2.96 14.70
CA LYS A 23 23.10 -3.66 15.30
C LYS A 23 22.20 -4.25 14.22
N ILE A 24 21.92 -5.54 14.35
CA ILE A 24 20.92 -6.26 13.56
C ILE A 24 19.69 -6.45 14.45
N SER A 25 18.53 -5.98 13.99
CA SER A 25 17.24 -6.25 14.62
C SER A 25 16.40 -7.11 13.69
N ILE A 26 15.81 -8.17 14.23
CA ILE A 26 14.86 -9.06 13.54
C ILE A 26 13.51 -8.84 14.17
N ASP A 27 12.51 -8.59 13.33
CA ASP A 27 11.12 -8.40 13.73
C ASP A 27 10.23 -9.35 12.92
N THR A 28 9.29 -10.02 13.57
CA THR A 28 8.47 -11.07 12.97
C THR A 28 7.00 -10.76 13.16
N ASP A 29 6.31 -10.50 12.06
CA ASP A 29 4.85 -10.31 12.03
C ASP A 29 4.15 -11.58 11.55
N TYR A 30 2.98 -11.88 12.12
CA TYR A 30 2.11 -12.96 11.66
C TYR A 30 0.86 -12.41 10.98
N TYR A 31 0.45 -13.04 9.86
CA TYR A 31 -0.73 -12.68 9.09
C TYR A 31 -1.60 -13.90 8.82
N LEU A 32 -2.92 -13.68 8.80
CA LEU A 32 -3.90 -14.68 8.38
C LEU A 32 -4.27 -14.48 6.92
N SER A 33 -4.33 -15.55 6.13
CA SER A 33 -4.66 -15.48 4.70
C SER A 33 -5.62 -16.58 4.29
N SER A 34 -6.56 -16.23 3.40
CA SER A 34 -7.42 -17.18 2.70
C SER A 34 -6.83 -17.66 1.36
N SER A 35 -5.62 -17.24 1.02
CA SER A 35 -4.83 -17.75 -0.11
C SER A 35 -3.56 -18.45 0.38
N ARG A 36 -2.97 -19.32 -0.45
CA ARG A 36 -1.66 -19.96 -0.23
C ARG A 36 -0.59 -19.49 -1.23
N ASP A 37 -0.91 -18.60 -2.15
CA ASP A 37 0.05 -18.08 -3.13
C ASP A 37 0.99 -17.06 -2.48
N ASN A 38 2.24 -17.46 -2.27
CA ASN A 38 3.28 -16.65 -1.66
C ASN A 38 3.57 -15.34 -2.44
N THR A 39 3.51 -15.39 -3.77
CA THR A 39 3.80 -14.19 -4.60
C THR A 39 2.71 -13.14 -4.44
N PHE A 40 1.47 -13.59 -4.38
CA PHE A 40 0.31 -12.76 -4.14
C PHE A 40 0.34 -12.17 -2.72
N ILE A 41 0.56 -13.03 -1.71
CA ILE A 41 0.59 -12.65 -0.30
C ILE A 41 1.69 -11.60 -0.05
N SER A 42 2.92 -11.88 -0.46
CA SER A 42 4.05 -10.98 -0.26
C SER A 42 3.82 -9.61 -0.90
N ARG A 43 3.17 -9.58 -2.07
CA ARG A 43 2.77 -8.32 -2.73
C ARG A 43 1.70 -7.59 -1.95
N ALA A 44 0.69 -8.29 -1.45
CA ALA A 44 -0.40 -7.71 -0.68
C ALA A 44 0.12 -7.07 0.62
N ILE A 45 0.94 -7.80 1.38
CA ILE A 45 1.57 -7.31 2.64
C ILE A 45 2.39 -6.04 2.37
N ARG A 46 3.21 -6.03 1.30
CA ARG A 46 3.98 -4.84 0.92
C ARG A 46 3.10 -3.65 0.54
N GLN A 47 1.95 -3.88 -0.10
CA GLN A 47 1.04 -2.79 -0.45
C GLN A 47 0.34 -2.22 0.77
N HIS A 48 -0.10 -3.07 1.70
CA HIS A 48 -0.72 -2.67 2.96
C HIS A 48 0.21 -1.76 3.77
N TRP A 49 1.45 -2.21 4.04
CA TRP A 49 2.44 -1.39 4.77
C TRP A 49 2.59 0.01 4.19
N ILE A 50 2.66 0.14 2.85
CA ILE A 50 2.87 1.45 2.22
C ILE A 50 1.68 2.37 2.49
N LEU A 51 0.46 1.85 2.51
CA LEU A 51 -0.73 2.63 2.85
C LEU A 51 -0.69 3.05 4.33
N ASP A 52 -0.37 2.12 5.22
CA ASP A 52 -0.32 2.36 6.66
C ASP A 52 0.75 3.40 7.02
N VAL A 53 1.97 3.26 6.50
CA VAL A 53 3.11 4.10 6.91
C VAL A 53 3.22 5.41 6.11
N VAL A 54 2.97 5.39 4.80
CA VAL A 54 3.13 6.60 3.97
C VAL A 54 1.90 7.48 4.02
N PHE A 55 0.71 6.87 3.97
CA PHE A 55 -0.57 7.60 3.98
C PHE A 55 -1.20 7.71 5.37
N LYS A 56 -0.55 7.17 6.42
CA LYS A 56 -1.04 7.19 7.80
C LYS A 56 -2.49 6.70 7.90
N GLU A 57 -2.79 5.58 7.22
CA GLU A 57 -4.14 5.00 7.18
C GLU A 57 -4.66 4.68 8.58
N ASP A 58 -3.83 4.09 9.45
CA ASP A 58 -4.16 3.80 10.85
C ASP A 58 -4.55 5.03 11.68
N GLY A 59 -4.04 6.21 11.30
CA GLY A 59 -4.33 7.47 11.98
C GLY A 59 -5.55 8.20 11.43
N CYS A 60 -6.19 7.69 10.37
CA CYS A 60 -7.35 8.34 9.78
C CYS A 60 -8.63 7.99 10.54
N GLN A 61 -9.23 8.99 11.18
CA GLN A 61 -10.48 8.88 11.92
C GLN A 61 -11.70 8.89 10.97
N ILE A 62 -11.78 7.90 10.08
CA ILE A 62 -12.93 7.70 9.19
C ILE A 62 -13.77 6.58 9.80
N HIS A 63 -14.90 6.96 10.41
CA HIS A 63 -15.78 6.03 11.12
C HIS A 63 -16.77 5.31 10.19
N GLU A 64 -17.01 5.84 9.00
CA GLU A 64 -17.93 5.25 8.02
C GLU A 64 -17.20 4.28 7.08
N ALA A 65 -17.73 3.06 6.96
CA ALA A 65 -17.13 1.98 6.18
C ALA A 65 -16.99 2.30 4.68
N LEU A 66 -17.99 2.95 4.07
CA LEU A 66 -17.95 3.34 2.65
C LEU A 66 -16.88 4.41 2.40
N SER A 67 -16.82 5.41 3.28
CA SER A 67 -15.80 6.47 3.21
C SER A 67 -14.39 5.91 3.38
N ALA A 68 -14.20 4.92 4.26
CA ALA A 68 -12.91 4.25 4.42
C ALA A 68 -12.50 3.51 3.13
N GLN A 69 -13.43 2.80 2.47
CA GLN A 69 -13.17 2.11 1.21
C GLN A 69 -12.83 3.09 0.08
N HIS A 70 -13.60 4.18 -0.06
CA HIS A 70 -13.31 5.23 -1.05
C HIS A 70 -11.93 5.85 -0.82
N MET A 71 -11.60 6.16 0.43
CA MET A 71 -10.29 6.71 0.76
C MET A 71 -9.15 5.73 0.46
N ALA A 72 -9.32 4.44 0.75
CA ALA A 72 -8.34 3.42 0.39
C ALA A 72 -8.12 3.35 -1.13
N LEU A 73 -9.18 3.49 -1.95
CA LEU A 73 -9.07 3.57 -3.41
C LEU A 73 -8.30 4.81 -3.85
N PHE A 74 -8.62 5.99 -3.30
CA PHE A 74 -7.89 7.22 -3.61
C PHE A 74 -6.40 7.11 -3.28
N ARG A 75 -6.05 6.59 -2.10
CA ARG A 75 -4.65 6.37 -1.70
C ARG A 75 -3.93 5.42 -2.66
N ARG A 76 -4.59 4.36 -3.12
CA ARG A 76 -4.04 3.43 -4.12
C ARG A 76 -3.80 4.11 -5.46
N VAL A 77 -4.73 4.94 -5.93
CA VAL A 77 -4.58 5.72 -7.17
C VAL A 77 -3.37 6.64 -7.04
N VAL A 78 -3.35 7.50 -6.01
CA VAL A 78 -2.26 8.46 -5.76
C VAL A 78 -0.91 7.74 -5.66
N ARG A 79 -0.82 6.64 -4.92
CA ARG A 79 0.40 5.82 -4.82
C ARG A 79 0.88 5.35 -6.20
N ASN A 80 -0.03 4.88 -7.05
CA ASN A 80 0.32 4.43 -8.39
C ASN A 80 0.81 5.59 -9.26
N MET A 81 0.18 6.78 -9.17
CA MET A 81 0.63 7.98 -9.89
C MET A 81 2.06 8.36 -9.50
N VAL A 82 2.30 8.51 -8.20
CA VAL A 82 3.61 8.89 -7.64
C VAL A 82 4.70 7.88 -7.98
N LYS A 83 4.35 6.58 -8.01
CA LYS A 83 5.28 5.51 -8.37
C LYS A 83 5.65 5.53 -9.86
N GLN A 84 4.71 5.90 -10.73
CA GLN A 84 4.95 5.96 -12.16
C GLN A 84 5.72 7.21 -12.58
N HIS A 85 5.64 8.29 -11.81
CA HIS A 85 6.40 9.52 -12.06
C HIS A 85 7.91 9.26 -12.04
N THR A 86 8.56 9.32 -13.21
CA THR A 86 9.99 9.02 -13.40
C THR A 86 10.90 10.24 -13.35
N LYS A 87 10.35 11.46 -13.42
CA LYS A 87 11.14 12.69 -13.52
C LYS A 87 11.81 13.09 -12.20
N SER A 88 11.24 12.68 -11.07
CA SER A 88 11.83 12.89 -9.75
C SER A 88 12.30 11.58 -9.14
N ASN A 89 13.52 11.57 -8.60
CA ASN A 89 14.14 10.40 -7.95
C ASN A 89 13.86 10.32 -6.43
N GLY A 90 12.87 11.07 -5.93
CA GLY A 90 12.49 11.07 -4.51
C GLY A 90 11.74 9.81 -4.05
N SER A 91 11.73 9.57 -2.73
CA SER A 91 10.84 8.57 -2.12
C SER A 91 9.37 8.95 -2.30
N ILE A 92 8.45 7.98 -2.21
CA ILE A 92 7.00 8.24 -2.33
C ILE A 92 6.56 9.34 -1.35
N ARG A 93 7.04 9.27 -0.10
CA ARG A 93 6.77 10.30 0.92
C ARG A 93 7.31 11.67 0.52
N SER A 94 8.54 11.73 0.02
CA SER A 94 9.16 13.00 -0.40
C SER A 94 8.41 13.64 -1.57
N LYS A 95 7.96 12.85 -2.55
CA LYS A 95 7.14 13.34 -3.67
C LYS A 95 5.78 13.85 -3.21
N LEU A 96 5.13 13.15 -2.28
CA LEU A 96 3.87 13.62 -1.69
C LEU A 96 4.04 14.94 -0.96
N VAL A 97 5.11 15.07 -0.16
CA VAL A 97 5.42 16.33 0.55
C VAL A 97 5.74 17.45 -0.44
N ALA A 98 6.52 17.19 -1.49
CA ALA A 98 6.78 18.16 -2.54
C ALA A 98 5.46 18.63 -3.20
N ALA A 99 4.58 17.71 -3.58
CA ALA A 99 3.28 18.04 -4.15
C ALA A 99 2.35 18.83 -3.20
N SER A 100 2.55 18.72 -1.88
CA SER A 100 1.82 19.51 -0.90
C SER A 100 2.27 20.97 -0.83
N PHE A 101 3.52 21.28 -1.19
CA PHE A 101 4.09 22.63 -1.07
C PHE A 101 4.39 23.31 -2.41
N ASP A 102 4.52 22.55 -3.49
CA ASP A 102 4.84 23.03 -4.83
C ASP A 102 3.67 22.72 -5.78
N ASP A 103 3.01 23.79 -6.21
CA ASP A 103 1.84 23.75 -7.07
C ASP A 103 2.18 23.29 -8.50
N ASP A 104 3.36 23.66 -9.01
CA ASP A 104 3.84 23.26 -10.32
C ASP A 104 4.18 21.77 -10.32
N PHE A 105 4.85 21.29 -9.28
CA PHE A 105 5.12 19.87 -9.09
C PHE A 105 3.83 19.05 -8.93
N ARG A 106 2.82 19.59 -8.24
CA ARG A 106 1.51 18.94 -8.10
C ARG A 106 0.78 18.86 -9.44
N ALA A 107 0.75 19.96 -10.20
CA ALA A 107 0.17 19.99 -11.53
C ALA A 107 0.88 19.00 -12.46
N GLU A 108 2.22 18.96 -12.43
CA GLU A 108 3.01 17.99 -13.17
C GLU A 108 2.59 16.56 -12.79
N LEU A 109 2.51 16.22 -11.51
CA LEU A 109 2.19 14.88 -11.07
C LEU A 109 0.77 14.43 -11.45
N LEU A 110 -0.20 15.36 -11.43
CA LEU A 110 -1.59 15.09 -11.78
C LEU A 110 -1.79 14.98 -13.30
N PHE A 111 -1.22 15.89 -14.08
CA PHE A 111 -1.43 15.96 -15.53
C PHE A 111 -0.41 15.13 -16.32
N TRP A 112 0.65 14.63 -15.71
CA TRP A 112 1.63 13.77 -16.40
C TRP A 112 1.00 12.50 -16.99
N LEU A 113 -0.10 12.01 -16.40
CA LEU A 113 -0.83 10.85 -16.92
C LEU A 113 -1.58 11.11 -18.23
N THR A 114 -1.91 12.35 -18.57
CA THR A 114 -2.61 12.66 -19.83
C THR A 114 -1.70 12.59 -21.05
N GLY A 115 -0.38 12.46 -20.84
CA GLY A 115 0.63 12.29 -21.90
C GLY A 115 1.10 10.86 -22.13
N ILE A 116 0.60 9.85 -21.39
CA ILE A 116 1.12 8.48 -21.46
C ILE A 116 0.03 7.51 -21.92
N ASN A 117 0.16 7.07 -23.17
CA ASN A 117 -0.47 5.87 -23.72
C ASN A 117 0.09 4.59 -23.06
N LYS A 118 -0.19 4.40 -21.76
CA LYS A 118 -0.07 3.10 -21.10
C LYS A 118 -1.35 2.86 -20.33
N VAL A 119 -2.33 2.35 -21.05
CA VAL A 119 -3.48 1.65 -20.47
C VAL A 119 -2.93 0.64 -19.47
N CYS A 120 -3.19 0.85 -18.18
CA CYS A 120 -2.85 -0.11 -17.13
C CYS A 120 -3.71 -1.36 -17.34
N SER A 121 -3.20 -2.33 -18.09
CA SER A 121 -3.85 -3.63 -18.35
C SER A 121 -3.85 -4.58 -17.14
N ARG A 122 -3.75 -4.06 -15.91
CA ARG A 122 -3.73 -4.90 -14.71
C ARG A 122 -5.05 -4.74 -13.96
N PRO A 123 -5.84 -5.82 -13.81
CA PRO A 123 -7.09 -5.75 -13.06
C PRO A 123 -6.77 -5.27 -11.65
N VAL A 124 -7.44 -4.21 -11.22
CA VAL A 124 -7.52 -3.81 -9.82
C VAL A 124 -8.42 -4.83 -9.15
N PRO A 125 -7.89 -5.76 -8.34
CA PRO A 125 -8.76 -6.71 -7.69
C PRO A 125 -9.53 -5.91 -6.64
N CYS A 126 -10.86 -6.01 -6.68
CA CYS A 126 -11.73 -5.57 -5.59
C CYS A 126 -11.42 -6.42 -4.37
N PHE A 127 -10.41 -6.01 -3.60
CA PHE A 127 -10.01 -6.69 -2.39
C PHE A 127 -10.91 -6.25 -1.23
N SER A 128 -12.00 -6.98 -1.04
CA SER A 128 -12.56 -7.19 0.29
C SER A 128 -11.70 -8.22 1.00
N PHE A 129 -10.46 -7.85 1.35
CA PHE A 129 -9.57 -8.70 2.14
C PHE A 129 -9.30 -7.96 3.45
N GLY A 130 -9.95 -8.42 4.51
CA GLY A 130 -9.56 -8.06 5.86
C GLY A 130 -8.21 -8.71 6.14
N PHE A 131 -7.14 -7.91 6.07
CA PHE A 131 -5.92 -8.23 6.78
C PHE A 131 -6.19 -7.90 8.25
N TYR A 132 -6.35 -8.95 9.05
CA TYR A 132 -6.41 -8.82 10.50
C TYR A 132 -4.97 -8.91 10.99
N LYS A 133 -4.53 -7.85 11.67
CA LYS A 133 -3.27 -7.78 12.40
C LYS A 133 -3.48 -8.26 13.83
#